data_AF-A0A524K7A2-F1
#
_entry.id   AF-A0A524K7A2-F1
#
_cell.length_a   1.000
_cell.length_b   1.000
_cell.length_c   1.000
_cell.angle_alpha   90.00
_cell.angle_beta   90.00
_cell.angle_gamma   90.00
#
_symmetry.space_group_name_H-M   'P 1'
#
loop_
_entity.id
_entity.type
_entity.pdbx_description
1 polymer ?
#
loop_
_entity_poly.entity_id
_entity_poly.type
_entity_poly.pdbx_seq_one_letter_code
_entity_poly.pdbx_strand_id
1 'polypeptide(L)'
;MKKYAKVAFCILILASALTPLAGYVIGFNTPDYAQGSSLPFPAFIDNHRVNLSFTSQFDDYFSQRFPFRTYMVSAYNGIQEVFLGQSGNSQVIVGTHGFLFFEETLDDYLKASTLSDNDLIRLNHLLNLQKRYLDGLGIASYFMVVPNKASIYAEFMPANLKSIGKIGNLDRLLTMDLSMPFIDLRTPLL
;
A
#
# COMPACT_ATOMS: atom_id res chain seq x y z
N MET A 1 14.26 -10.83 42.66
CA MET A 1 14.61 -9.74 41.71
C MET A 1 13.69 -8.57 42.01
N LYS A 2 14.29 -7.49 42.50
CA LYS A 2 13.84 -6.83 43.73
C LYS A 2 13.23 -5.47 43.40
N LYS A 3 12.06 -5.17 43.99
CA LYS A 3 11.27 -3.91 44.04
C LYS A 3 11.59 -2.80 43.03
N TYR A 4 12.83 -2.31 43.00
CA TYR A 4 13.39 -1.38 42.02
C TYR A 4 13.14 -1.79 40.55
N ALA A 5 13.27 -3.07 40.20
CA ALA A 5 12.98 -3.53 38.83
C ALA A 5 11.49 -3.38 38.47
N LYS A 6 10.58 -3.60 39.44
CA LYS A 6 9.13 -3.43 39.24
C LYS A 6 8.77 -1.95 39.15
N VAL A 7 9.38 -1.11 39.99
CA VAL A 7 9.18 0.34 39.97
C VAL A 7 9.70 0.95 38.67
N ALA A 8 10.89 0.55 38.23
CA ALA A 8 11.45 0.97 36.94
C ALA A 8 10.54 0.57 35.77
N PHE A 9 10.02 -0.67 35.78
CA PHE A 9 9.06 -1.13 34.78
C PHE A 9 7.76 -0.31 34.77
N CYS A 10 7.18 -0.04 35.95
CA CYS A 10 5.99 0.80 36.05
C CYS A 10 6.23 2.24 35.56
N ILE A 11 7.38 2.84 35.91
CA ILE A 11 7.75 4.19 35.45
C ILE A 11 7.89 4.20 33.93
N LEU A 12 8.49 3.16 33.35
CA LEU A 12 8.68 3.07 31.91
C LEU A 12 7.35 2.95 31.16
N ILE A 13 6.42 2.11 31.65
CA ILE A 13 5.06 2.01 31.09
C ILE A 13 4.33 3.35 31.20
N LEU A 14 4.37 3.97 32.38
CA LEU A 14 3.64 5.20 32.64
C LEU A 14 4.21 6.36 31.80
N ALA A 15 5.53 6.44 31.66
CA ALA A 15 6.18 7.37 30.74
C ALA A 15 5.77 7.12 29.28
N SER A 16 5.73 5.86 28.82
CA SER A 16 5.31 5.51 27.45
C SER A 16 3.83 5.80 27.16
N ALA A 17 2.98 5.77 28.19
CA ALA A 17 1.57 6.16 28.06
C ALA A 17 1.38 7.69 28.05
N LEU A 18 2.30 8.44 28.69
CA LEU A 18 2.25 9.90 28.77
C LEU A 18 2.92 10.61 27.59
N THR A 19 3.82 9.96 26.85
CA THR A 19 4.47 10.55 25.67
C THR A 19 3.48 11.05 24.61
N PRO A 20 2.42 10.32 24.20
CA PRO A 20 1.44 10.84 23.24
C PRO A 20 0.63 12.00 23.81
N LEU A 21 0.28 11.97 25.10
CA LEU A 21 -0.43 13.06 25.77
C LEU A 21 0.43 14.33 25.82
N ALA A 22 1.73 14.19 26.11
CA ALA A 22 2.66 15.30 26.13
C ALA A 22 2.85 15.91 24.73
N GLY A 23 2.97 15.10 23.68
CA GLY A 23 3.06 15.61 22.31
C GLY A 23 1.78 16.30 21.83
N TYR A 24 0.61 15.85 22.28
CA TYR A 24 -0.66 16.54 22.02
C TYR A 24 -0.63 17.95 22.62
N VAL A 25 -0.19 18.09 23.87
CA VAL A 25 -0.10 19.39 24.56
C VAL A 25 0.93 20.32 23.92
N ILE A 26 2.03 19.76 23.37
CA ILE A 26 3.07 20.52 22.68
C ILE A 26 2.64 20.92 21.25
N GLY A 27 1.52 20.40 20.74
CA GLY A 27 1.02 20.70 19.40
C GLY A 27 1.82 19.99 18.29
N PHE A 28 2.40 18.83 18.59
CA PHE A 28 3.12 18.04 17.60
C PHE A 28 2.14 17.45 16.58
N ASN A 29 2.08 18.05 15.39
CA ASN A 29 1.30 17.52 14.27
C ASN A 29 2.13 16.52 13.48
N THR A 30 1.66 15.28 13.42
CA THR A 30 2.17 14.28 12.48
C THR A 30 1.50 14.44 11.12
N PRO A 31 2.20 14.14 10.01
CA PRO A 31 1.54 14.00 8.72
C PRO A 31 0.46 12.94 8.83
N ASP A 32 -0.78 13.32 8.50
CA ASP A 32 -1.91 12.41 8.44
C ASP A 32 -2.01 11.88 7.02
N TYR A 33 -1.67 10.60 6.84
CA TYR A 33 -1.77 9.91 5.56
C TYR A 33 -3.13 9.20 5.42
N ALA A 34 -3.99 9.23 6.45
CA ALA A 34 -5.33 8.69 6.36
C ALA A 34 -6.22 9.65 5.54
N GLN A 35 -6.80 9.15 4.45
CA GLN A 35 -7.83 9.87 3.71
C GLN A 35 -9.13 9.83 4.54
N GLY A 36 -9.33 10.83 5.40
CA GLY A 36 -10.52 10.95 6.23
C GLY A 36 -10.72 12.37 6.73
N SER A 37 -11.92 12.90 6.59
CA SER A 37 -12.33 14.23 7.07
C SER A 37 -11.97 14.44 8.54
N SER A 38 -11.16 15.46 8.80
CA SER A 38 -10.72 15.81 10.16
C SER A 38 -11.91 16.10 11.07
N LEU A 39 -12.13 15.26 12.09
CA LEU A 39 -13.14 15.53 13.11
C LEU A 39 -12.74 16.77 13.93
N PRO A 40 -13.65 17.73 14.16
CA PRO A 40 -13.41 18.85 15.07
C PRO A 40 -13.36 18.37 16.52
N PHE A 41 -12.69 19.14 17.38
CA PHE A 41 -12.68 18.86 18.82
C PHE A 41 -14.13 18.92 19.37
N PRO A 42 -14.59 17.91 20.13
CA PRO A 42 -15.96 17.88 20.62
C PRO A 42 -16.24 19.00 21.62
N ALA A 43 -17.40 19.64 21.49
CA ALA A 43 -17.84 20.64 22.44
C ALA A 43 -18.38 19.98 23.72
N PHE A 44 -17.94 20.47 24.88
CA PHE A 44 -18.47 20.05 26.18
C PHE A 44 -19.94 20.44 26.37
N ILE A 45 -20.36 21.53 25.73
CA ILE A 45 -21.73 22.04 25.74
C ILE A 45 -22.17 22.12 24.29
N ASP A 46 -23.24 21.40 23.96
CA ASP A 46 -23.89 21.47 22.66
C ASP A 46 -25.35 21.87 22.87
N ASN A 47 -25.82 22.87 22.12
CA ASN A 47 -27.19 23.39 22.19
C ASN A 47 -27.70 23.65 23.63
N HIS A 48 -26.86 24.29 24.45
CA HIS A 48 -27.16 24.68 25.84
C HIS A 48 -27.43 23.51 26.80
N ARG A 49 -26.99 22.29 26.43
CA ARG A 49 -27.05 21.09 27.26
C ARG A 49 -25.67 20.45 27.34
N VAL A 50 -25.43 19.72 28.44
CA VAL A 50 -24.21 18.92 28.58
C VAL A 50 -24.23 17.82 27.53
N ASN A 51 -23.17 17.74 26.73
CA ASN A 51 -23.05 16.74 25.68
C ASN A 51 -22.76 15.36 26.31
N LEU A 52 -23.77 14.50 26.38
CA LEU A 52 -23.64 13.14 26.91
C LEU A 52 -22.78 12.22 26.01
N SER A 53 -22.60 12.61 24.74
CA SER A 53 -21.77 11.90 23.77
C SER A 53 -20.34 12.45 23.70
N PHE A 54 -19.98 13.41 24.57
CA PHE A 54 -18.65 14.02 24.58
C PHE A 54 -17.53 12.97 24.69
N THR A 55 -17.69 11.96 25.55
CA THR A 55 -16.69 10.91 25.74
C THR A 55 -16.48 10.07 24.48
N SER A 56 -17.55 9.69 23.79
CA SER A 56 -17.49 8.95 22.52
C SER A 56 -16.86 9.80 21.42
N GLN A 57 -17.30 11.05 21.28
CA GLN A 57 -16.76 11.96 20.26
C GLN A 57 -15.30 12.32 20.54
N PHE A 58 -14.89 12.37 21.81
CA PHE A 58 -13.51 12.58 22.21
C PHE A 58 -12.65 11.35 21.89
N ASP A 59 -13.17 10.14 22.11
CA ASP A 59 -12.47 8.90 21.74
C ASP A 59 -12.28 8.80 20.22
N ASP A 60 -13.31 9.12 19.43
CA ASP A 60 -13.23 9.19 17.97
C ASP A 60 -12.24 10.26 17.49
N TYR A 61 -12.24 11.44 18.11
CA TYR A 61 -11.31 12.52 17.79
C TYR A 61 -9.86 12.16 18.18
N PHE A 62 -9.65 11.60 19.37
CA PHE A 62 -8.33 11.27 19.89
C PHE A 62 -7.69 10.09 19.16
N SER A 63 -8.48 9.07 18.81
CA SER A 63 -8.02 7.91 18.03
C SER A 63 -7.55 8.29 16.63
N GLN A 64 -8.19 9.29 16.00
CA GLN A 64 -7.81 9.79 14.68
C GLN A 64 -6.62 10.76 14.74
N ARG A 65 -6.54 11.62 15.76
CA ARG A 65 -5.48 12.62 15.90
C ARG A 65 -4.34 12.20 16.84
N PHE A 66 -4.20 10.91 17.14
CA PHE A 66 -3.17 10.41 18.05
C PHE A 66 -1.77 10.84 17.59
N PRO A 67 -1.13 11.81 18.29
CA PRO A 67 0.18 12.30 17.88
C PRO A 67 1.20 11.18 18.05
N PHE A 68 2.19 11.17 17.16
CA PHE A 68 3.20 10.11 17.02
C PHE A 68 2.73 8.77 16.46
N ARG A 69 1.45 8.57 16.11
CA ARG A 69 1.01 7.32 15.46
C ARG A 69 1.89 6.99 14.26
N THR A 70 2.06 7.94 13.36
CA THR A 70 2.89 7.79 12.15
C THR A 70 4.33 7.44 12.51
N TYR A 71 4.95 8.16 13.45
CA TYR A 71 6.34 7.89 13.86
C TYR A 71 6.51 6.55 14.57
N MET A 72 5.55 6.13 15.39
CA MET A 72 5.58 4.83 16.07
C MET A 72 5.38 3.69 15.08
N VAL A 73 4.46 3.84 14.12
CA VAL A 73 4.28 2.86 13.03
C VAL A 73 5.52 2.81 12.14
N SER A 74 6.10 3.94 11.77
CA SER A 74 7.35 4.00 11.00
C SER A 74 8.53 3.40 11.76
N ALA A 75 8.67 3.68 13.06
CA ALA A 75 9.73 3.11 13.89
C ALA A 75 9.53 1.59 14.06
N TYR A 76 8.30 1.14 14.28
CA TYR A 76 7.96 -0.28 14.33
C TYR A 76 8.29 -0.97 13.00
N ASN A 77 7.90 -0.38 11.87
CA ASN A 77 8.21 -0.90 10.55
C ASN A 77 9.72 -0.91 10.28
N GLY A 78 10.47 0.11 10.70
CA GLY A 78 11.93 0.14 10.56
C GLY A 78 12.63 -0.91 11.43
N ILE A 79 12.15 -1.16 12.64
CA ILE A 79 12.65 -2.25 13.49
C ILE A 79 12.32 -3.60 12.84
N GLN A 80 11.11 -3.77 12.31
CA GLN A 80 10.70 -4.98 11.60
C GLN A 80 11.53 -5.21 10.33
N GLU A 81 11.82 -4.14 9.57
CA GLU A 81 12.65 -4.18 8.37
C GLU A 81 14.08 -4.60 8.71
N VAL A 82 14.67 -4.02 9.76
CA VAL A 82 16.05 -4.31 10.19
C VAL A 82 16.17 -5.73 10.77
N PHE A 83 15.21 -6.20 11.55
CA PHE A 83 15.30 -7.49 12.24
C PHE A 83 14.71 -8.67 11.46
N LEU A 84 13.68 -8.44 10.63
CA LEU A 84 12.94 -9.49 9.93
C LEU A 84 12.96 -9.36 8.41
N GLY A 85 13.47 -8.26 7.85
CA GLY A 85 13.47 -8.03 6.39
C GLY A 85 12.06 -8.00 5.79
N GLN A 86 11.04 -7.81 6.62
CA GLN A 86 9.62 -7.81 6.23
C GLN A 86 9.07 -6.42 6.42
N SER A 87 8.41 -5.89 5.40
CA SER A 87 7.63 -4.66 5.56
C SER A 87 6.46 -4.96 6.50
N GLY A 88 6.15 -4.06 7.43
CA GLY A 88 4.98 -4.21 8.31
C GLY A 88 3.62 -4.10 7.57
N ASN A 89 3.62 -4.10 6.24
CA ASN A 89 2.43 -4.11 5.40
C ASN A 89 2.49 -5.32 4.46
N SER A 90 1.55 -6.25 4.59
CA SER A 90 1.42 -7.47 3.75
C SER A 90 1.03 -7.19 2.29
N GLN A 91 1.28 -5.97 1.82
CA GLN A 91 1.04 -5.54 0.45
C GLN A 91 2.31 -5.03 -0.22
N VAL A 92 3.44 -4.96 0.52
CA VAL A 92 4.66 -4.32 0.05
C VAL A 92 5.89 -5.19 0.33
N ILE A 93 6.66 -5.42 -0.72
CA ILE A 93 7.97 -6.07 -0.69
C ILE A 93 9.04 -4.99 -0.62
N VAL A 94 9.92 -5.08 0.37
CA VAL A 94 11.07 -4.18 0.51
C VAL A 94 12.21 -4.71 -0.34
N GLY A 95 12.61 -3.94 -1.34
CA GLY A 95 13.80 -4.16 -2.15
C GLY A 95 15.03 -3.46 -1.57
N THR A 96 16.14 -3.50 -2.31
CA THR A 96 17.36 -2.79 -1.94
C THR A 96 17.24 -1.29 -2.22
N HIS A 97 18.08 -0.48 -1.57
CA HIS A 97 18.15 0.97 -1.78
C HIS A 97 16.82 1.71 -1.53
N GLY A 98 15.99 1.20 -0.62
CA GLY A 98 14.70 1.83 -0.26
C GLY A 98 13.61 1.64 -1.32
N PHE A 99 13.79 0.75 -2.29
CA PHE A 99 12.74 0.42 -3.24
C PHE A 99 11.62 -0.36 -2.56
N LEU A 100 10.38 0.07 -2.80
CA LEU A 100 9.18 -0.63 -2.40
C LEU A 100 8.48 -1.18 -3.64
N PHE A 101 8.12 -2.46 -3.60
CA PHE A 101 7.44 -3.20 -4.66
C PHE A 101 6.09 -3.71 -4.16
N PHE A 102 5.13 -3.88 -5.06
CA PHE A 102 3.79 -4.31 -4.67
C PHE A 102 3.68 -5.82 -4.66
N GLU A 103 3.22 -6.40 -3.55
CA GLU A 103 3.15 -7.85 -3.36
C GLU A 103 2.20 -8.52 -4.36
N GLU A 104 1.09 -7.85 -4.73
CA GLU A 104 0.13 -8.39 -5.71
C GLU A 104 0.75 -8.56 -7.11
N THR A 105 1.83 -7.83 -7.43
CA THR A 105 2.56 -7.97 -8.70
C THR A 105 3.67 -9.02 -8.64
N LEU A 106 3.89 -9.64 -7.48
CA LEU A 106 4.97 -10.60 -7.28
C LEU A 106 4.79 -11.83 -8.18
N ASP A 107 3.58 -12.37 -8.30
CA ASP A 107 3.33 -13.55 -9.13
C ASP A 107 3.62 -13.30 -10.61
N ASP A 108 3.38 -12.08 -11.09
CA ASP A 108 3.71 -11.66 -12.45
C ASP A 108 5.23 -11.50 -12.64
N TYR A 109 5.92 -10.92 -11.65
CA TYR A 109 7.39 -10.83 -11.64
C TYR A 109 8.05 -12.22 -11.59
N LEU A 110 7.55 -13.12 -10.74
CA LEU A 110 8.04 -14.48 -10.60
C LEU A 110 7.63 -15.37 -11.78
N LYS A 111 6.66 -14.93 -12.59
CA LYS A 111 6.04 -15.70 -13.68
C LYS A 111 5.44 -17.02 -13.18
N ALA A 112 4.88 -17.03 -11.97
CA ALA A 112 4.37 -18.22 -11.30
C ALA A 112 2.89 -18.52 -11.62
N SER A 113 2.08 -17.48 -11.83
CA SER A 113 0.64 -17.58 -12.09
C SER A 113 0.27 -16.83 -13.38
N THR A 114 0.76 -17.33 -14.52
CA THR A 114 0.46 -16.70 -15.82
C THR A 114 -0.95 -17.07 -16.30
N LEU A 115 -1.63 -16.14 -16.96
CA LEU A 115 -2.95 -16.28 -17.59
C LEU A 115 -3.02 -17.56 -18.42
N SER A 116 -4.09 -18.35 -18.31
CA SER A 116 -4.23 -19.53 -19.16
C SER A 116 -4.49 -19.12 -20.63
N ASP A 117 -4.33 -20.04 -21.58
CA ASP A 117 -4.69 -19.78 -22.98
C ASP A 117 -6.18 -19.40 -23.12
N ASN A 118 -7.04 -20.00 -22.28
CA ASN A 118 -8.45 -19.65 -22.24
C ASN A 118 -8.67 -18.22 -21.74
N ASP A 119 -7.89 -17.74 -20.78
CA ASP A 119 -7.99 -16.37 -20.27
C ASP A 119 -7.53 -15.36 -21.33
N LEU A 120 -6.47 -15.69 -22.07
CA LEU A 120 -6.00 -14.89 -23.20
C LEU A 120 -7.04 -14.82 -24.34
N ILE A 121 -7.69 -15.94 -24.67
CA ILE A 121 -8.79 -15.98 -25.65
C ILE A 121 -9.97 -15.12 -25.18
N ARG A 122 -10.35 -15.22 -23.90
CA ARG A 122 -11.41 -14.39 -23.31
C ARG A 122 -11.05 -12.91 -23.38
N LEU A 123 -9.82 -12.55 -23.03
CA LEU A 123 -9.33 -11.18 -23.12
C LEU A 123 -9.41 -10.66 -24.56
N ASN A 124 -8.93 -11.44 -25.54
CA ASN A 124 -8.98 -11.03 -26.94
C ASN A 124 -10.43 -10.84 -27.43
N HIS A 125 -11.35 -11.70 -27.00
CA HIS A 125 -12.77 -11.55 -27.31
C HIS A 125 -13.36 -10.28 -26.70
N LEU A 126 -13.01 -9.94 -25.45
CA LEU A 126 -13.43 -8.70 -24.80
C LEU A 126 -12.88 -7.46 -25.54
N LEU A 127 -11.61 -7.48 -25.93
CA LEU A 127 -11.00 -6.41 -26.72
C LEU A 127 -11.68 -6.26 -28.08
N ASN A 128 -12.03 -7.37 -28.75
CA ASN A 128 -12.77 -7.33 -30.00
C ASN A 128 -14.17 -6.69 -29.85
N LEU A 129 -14.90 -7.04 -28.79
CA LEU A 129 -16.21 -6.44 -28.51
C LEU A 129 -16.09 -4.92 -28.27
N GLN A 130 -15.12 -4.50 -27.47
CA GLN A 130 -14.86 -3.08 -27.22
C GLN A 130 -14.45 -2.35 -28.50
N LYS A 131 -13.56 -2.95 -29.30
CA LYS A 131 -13.14 -2.41 -30.58
C LYS A 131 -14.32 -2.22 -31.52
N ARG A 132 -15.16 -3.24 -31.72
CA ARG A 132 -16.33 -3.15 -32.61
C ARG A 132 -17.30 -2.06 -32.20
N TYR A 133 -17.48 -1.85 -30.90
CA TYR A 133 -18.31 -0.77 -30.38
C TYR A 133 -17.71 0.61 -30.72
N LEU A 134 -16.41 0.80 -30.49
CA LEU A 134 -15.70 2.05 -30.78
C LEU A 134 -15.61 2.34 -32.29
N ASP A 135 -15.36 1.31 -33.10
CA ASP A 135 -15.34 1.41 -34.56
C ASP A 135 -16.72 1.84 -35.09
N GLY A 136 -17.82 1.36 -34.49
CA GLY A 136 -19.18 1.79 -34.81
C GLY A 136 -19.45 3.27 -34.51
N LEU A 137 -18.63 3.89 -33.66
CA LEU A 137 -18.65 5.32 -33.35
C LEU A 137 -17.59 6.11 -34.14
N GLY A 138 -16.81 5.47 -35.00
CA GLY A 138 -15.70 6.10 -35.73
C GLY A 138 -14.50 6.46 -34.86
N ILE A 139 -14.34 5.82 -33.70
CA ILE A 139 -13.27 6.10 -32.73
C ILE A 139 -12.14 5.06 -32.87
N ALA A 140 -10.92 5.54 -33.07
CA ALA A 140 -9.73 4.67 -33.05
C ALA A 140 -9.43 4.18 -31.62
N SER A 141 -9.17 2.88 -31.48
CA SER A 141 -8.93 2.21 -30.20
C SER A 141 -7.55 1.57 -30.14
N TYR A 142 -6.87 1.68 -29.00
CA TYR A 142 -5.57 1.05 -28.73
C TYR A 142 -5.57 0.37 -27.36
N PHE A 143 -4.88 -0.76 -27.25
CA PHE A 143 -4.68 -1.47 -26.01
C PHE A 143 -3.22 -1.36 -25.56
N MET A 144 -3.00 -1.08 -24.28
CA MET A 144 -1.66 -0.85 -23.73
C MET A 144 -1.58 -1.50 -22.35
N VAL A 145 -0.48 -2.20 -22.09
CA VAL A 145 -0.17 -2.76 -20.76
C VAL A 145 1.11 -2.09 -20.26
N VAL A 146 1.01 -1.49 -19.08
CA VAL A 146 2.15 -0.87 -18.41
C VAL A 146 2.91 -1.97 -17.67
N PRO A 147 4.23 -2.13 -17.88
CA PRO A 147 5.01 -3.12 -17.15
C PRO A 147 5.06 -2.78 -15.65
N ASN A 148 5.11 -3.83 -14.83
CA ASN A 148 5.19 -3.68 -13.39
C ASN A 148 6.52 -3.06 -12.97
N LYS A 149 6.52 -2.32 -11.84
CA LYS A 149 7.74 -1.72 -11.27
C LYS A 149 8.83 -2.77 -11.02
N ALA A 150 8.44 -3.96 -10.55
CA ALA A 150 9.36 -5.08 -10.34
C ALA A 150 9.97 -5.62 -11.64
N SER A 151 9.28 -5.48 -12.77
CA SER A 151 9.79 -5.86 -14.10
C SER A 151 10.81 -4.86 -14.65
N ILE A 152 10.64 -3.56 -14.35
CA ILE A 152 11.54 -2.49 -14.78
C ILE A 152 12.80 -2.43 -13.90
N TYR A 153 12.61 -2.50 -12.59
CA TYR A 153 13.65 -2.30 -11.57
C TYR A 153 14.02 -3.61 -10.87
N ALA A 154 14.22 -4.66 -11.65
CA ALA A 154 14.44 -6.02 -11.16
C ALA A 154 15.74 -6.15 -10.33
N GLU A 155 16.73 -5.31 -10.60
CA GLU A 155 18.01 -5.24 -9.89
C GLU A 155 17.86 -4.81 -8.43
N PHE A 156 16.77 -4.12 -8.09
CA PHE A 156 16.48 -3.71 -6.72
C PHE A 156 15.61 -4.73 -5.97
N MET A 157 15.14 -5.81 -6.63
CA MET A 157 14.39 -6.85 -5.94
C MET A 157 15.27 -7.68 -4.99
N PRO A 158 14.70 -8.23 -3.90
CA PRO A 158 15.41 -9.14 -3.00
C PRO A 158 16.01 -10.35 -3.75
N ALA A 159 17.27 -10.68 -3.47
CA ALA A 159 18.00 -11.72 -4.21
C ALA A 159 17.40 -13.14 -4.12
N ASN A 160 16.56 -13.39 -3.12
CA ASN A 160 15.81 -14.64 -2.93
C ASN A 160 14.57 -14.74 -3.83
N LEU A 161 14.07 -13.63 -4.39
CA LEU A 161 12.92 -13.59 -5.28
C LEU A 161 13.43 -13.50 -6.72
N LYS A 162 13.60 -14.65 -7.37
CA LYS A 162 14.00 -14.74 -8.78
C LYS A 162 12.87 -15.32 -9.62
N SER A 163 12.75 -14.84 -10.85
CA SER A 163 11.82 -15.38 -11.85
C SER A 163 11.90 -16.91 -11.92
N ILE A 164 10.79 -17.57 -11.65
CA ILE A 164 10.65 -19.03 -11.65
C ILE A 164 10.36 -19.51 -13.08
N GLY A 165 9.54 -18.74 -13.83
CA GLY A 165 9.21 -19.02 -15.22
C GLY A 165 10.15 -18.35 -16.24
N LYS A 166 10.05 -18.78 -17.51
CA LYS A 166 10.72 -18.12 -18.65
C LYS A 166 9.84 -17.07 -19.32
N ILE A 167 8.53 -17.34 -19.41
CA ILE A 167 7.56 -16.52 -20.17
C ILE A 167 6.56 -15.91 -19.17
N GLY A 168 6.42 -14.58 -19.17
CA GLY A 168 5.45 -13.86 -18.34
C GLY A 168 4.14 -13.55 -19.07
N ASN A 169 3.19 -12.91 -18.40
CA ASN A 169 1.89 -12.55 -19.01
C ASN A 169 2.06 -11.60 -20.20
N LEU A 170 2.91 -10.57 -20.04
CA LEU A 170 3.18 -9.61 -21.11
C LEU A 170 3.81 -10.27 -22.34
N ASP A 171 4.72 -11.23 -22.14
CA ASP A 171 5.31 -12.00 -23.24
C ASP A 171 4.24 -12.78 -24.01
N ARG A 172 3.29 -13.41 -23.29
CA ARG A 172 2.20 -14.16 -23.92
C ARG A 172 1.25 -13.25 -24.68
N LEU A 173 0.95 -12.06 -24.16
CA LEU A 173 0.13 -11.07 -24.86
C LEU A 173 0.79 -10.61 -26.16
N LEU A 174 2.11 -10.40 -26.16
CA LEU A 174 2.88 -10.01 -27.34
C LEU A 174 2.92 -11.08 -28.44
N THR A 175 2.83 -12.36 -28.06
CA THR A 175 2.77 -13.46 -29.03
C THR A 175 1.39 -13.68 -29.64
N MET A 176 0.35 -13.06 -29.08
CA MET A 176 -1.03 -13.27 -29.50
C MET A 176 -1.43 -12.26 -30.58
N ASP A 177 -2.22 -12.70 -31.56
CA ASP A 177 -2.88 -11.81 -32.50
C ASP A 177 -4.08 -11.13 -31.83
N LEU A 178 -3.83 -9.98 -31.23
CA LEU A 178 -4.84 -9.19 -30.51
C LEU A 178 -5.73 -8.44 -31.51
N SER A 179 -7.03 -8.50 -31.28
CA SER A 179 -8.05 -7.86 -32.11
C SER A 179 -7.94 -6.32 -32.09
N MET A 180 -7.34 -5.76 -31.05
CA MET A 180 -7.08 -4.34 -30.90
C MET A 180 -5.57 -4.06 -31.02
N PRO A 181 -5.15 -2.99 -31.72
CA PRO A 181 -3.74 -2.61 -31.82
C PRO A 181 -3.09 -2.49 -30.44
N PHE A 182 -2.01 -3.24 -30.23
CA PHE A 182 -1.28 -3.28 -28.96
C PHE A 182 -0.07 -2.34 -28.97
N ILE A 183 0.11 -1.58 -27.89
CA ILE A 183 1.28 -0.71 -27.69
C ILE A 183 2.15 -1.31 -26.59
N ASP A 184 3.38 -1.72 -26.97
CA ASP A 184 4.37 -2.23 -26.04
C ASP A 184 5.16 -1.08 -25.37
N LEU A 185 5.01 -0.96 -24.06
CA LEU A 185 5.74 0.01 -23.24
C LEU A 185 7.01 -0.54 -22.60
N ARG A 186 7.29 -1.84 -22.72
CA ARG A 186 8.49 -2.42 -22.11
C ARG A 186 9.76 -1.90 -22.76
N THR A 187 9.79 -1.84 -24.10
CA THR A 187 10.95 -1.38 -24.87
C THR A 187 11.40 0.06 -24.53
N PRO A 188 10.51 1.05 -24.36
CA PRO A 188 10.94 2.41 -23.97
C PRO A 188 11.25 2.57 -22.47
N LEU A 189 10.88 1.61 -21.62
CA LEU A 189 11.04 1.72 -20.16
C LEU A 189 12.19 0.87 -19.58
N LEU A 190 12.75 -0.06 -20.37
CA LEU A 190 13.94 -0.86 -20.05
C LEU A 190 15.19 -0.30 -20.75
#